data_AF-A0A846HZC4-F1
#
_entry.id   AF-A0A846HZC4-F1
#
_cell.length_a   1.000
_cell.length_b   1.000
_cell.length_c   1.000
_cell.angle_alpha   90.00
_cell.angle_beta   90.00
_cell.angle_gamma   90.00
#
_symmetry.space_group_name_H-M   'P 1'
#
loop_
_entity.id
_entity.type
_entity.pdbx_description
1 polymer ?
#
loop_
_entity_poly.entity_id
_entity_poly.type
_entity_poly.pdbx_seq_one_letter_code
_entity_poly.pdbx_strand_id
1 'polypeptide(L)'
;MTSKRRERERRPARRTATREPKRRLLVVCEGRVTEPQYLRGLERWVLLHFRESPGARHRDDVLGLVAEKLPGYHKHLRFDDLASGVEDAERRARALQTQADEEGEPNRNPTTGVYRLTESIGRKRGG
;
A
#
# COMPACT_ATOMS: atom_id res chain seq x y z
N MET A 1 45.19 -41.86 15.56
CA MET A 1 43.71 -41.82 15.71
C MET A 1 43.19 -40.46 15.26
N THR A 2 42.75 -40.32 14.02
CA THR A 2 42.23 -39.07 13.45
C THR A 2 40.82 -38.80 14.00
N SER A 3 40.70 -37.70 14.75
CA SER A 3 39.45 -37.28 15.38
C SER A 3 38.41 -36.85 14.33
N LYS A 4 37.37 -37.68 14.12
CA LYS A 4 36.19 -37.40 13.26
C LYS A 4 35.32 -36.22 13.75
N ARG A 5 35.76 -35.47 14.76
CA ARG A 5 34.97 -34.40 15.39
C ARG A 5 34.83 -33.15 14.50
N ARG A 6 35.71 -32.98 13.50
CA ARG A 6 35.71 -31.82 12.58
C ARG A 6 34.76 -31.97 11.38
N GLU A 7 34.26 -33.17 11.10
CA GLU A 7 33.40 -33.47 9.93
C GLU A 7 31.90 -33.44 10.24
N ARG A 8 31.49 -33.03 11.45
CA ARG A 8 30.06 -32.90 11.74
C ARG A 8 29.49 -31.68 11.04
N GLU A 9 28.55 -31.91 10.12
CA GLU A 9 27.68 -30.87 9.58
C GLU A 9 27.05 -30.08 10.73
N ARG A 10 27.40 -28.79 10.78
CA ARG A 10 26.83 -27.87 11.77
C ARG A 10 25.39 -27.62 11.39
N ARG A 11 24.46 -28.14 12.20
CA ARG A 11 23.04 -27.81 12.05
C ARG A 11 22.88 -26.30 12.17
N PRO A 12 22.27 -25.64 11.17
CA PRO A 12 22.07 -24.19 11.23
C PRO A 12 21.19 -23.86 12.44
N ALA A 13 21.60 -22.85 13.22
CA ALA A 13 20.90 -22.43 14.43
C ALA A 13 19.50 -21.83 14.14
N ARG A 14 19.27 -21.38 12.90
CA ARG A 14 18.00 -20.81 12.46
C ARG A 14 17.23 -21.85 11.65
N ARG A 15 15.97 -22.11 12.03
CA ARG A 15 15.03 -22.88 11.20
C ARG A 15 14.87 -22.19 9.85
N THR A 16 14.93 -22.98 8.78
CA THR A 16 14.66 -22.52 7.42
C THR A 16 13.32 -21.80 7.37
N ALA A 17 13.25 -20.69 6.63
CA ALA A 17 12.01 -19.93 6.50
C ALA A 17 10.91 -20.82 5.94
N THR A 18 9.78 -20.91 6.65
CA THR A 18 8.65 -21.76 6.27
C THR A 18 7.54 -21.02 5.53
N ARG A 19 7.56 -19.68 5.54
CA ARG A 19 6.53 -18.86 4.88
C ARG A 19 7.04 -18.39 3.54
N GLU A 20 6.19 -18.50 2.54
CA GLU A 20 6.44 -17.89 1.24
C GLU A 20 6.46 -16.36 1.41
N PRO A 21 7.54 -15.68 0.97
CA PRO A 21 7.65 -14.24 1.14
C PRO A 21 6.55 -13.53 0.33
N LYS A 22 5.82 -12.61 0.98
CA LYS A 22 4.84 -11.77 0.29
C LYS A 22 5.53 -10.98 -0.84
N ARG A 23 4.84 -10.72 -1.95
CA ARG A 23 5.34 -9.87 -3.05
C ARG A 23 5.76 -8.51 -2.46
N ARG A 24 7.00 -8.09 -2.70
CA ARG A 24 7.57 -6.82 -2.20
C ARG A 24 7.63 -5.83 -3.36
N LEU A 25 6.98 -4.69 -3.20
CA LEU A 25 7.09 -3.56 -4.12
C LEU A 25 8.03 -2.54 -3.48
N LEU A 26 9.16 -2.26 -4.14
CA LEU A 26 10.03 -1.16 -3.77
C LEU A 26 9.64 0.05 -4.62
N VAL A 27 9.04 1.04 -3.98
CA VAL A 27 8.84 2.35 -4.60
C VAL A 27 10.11 3.15 -4.33
N VAL A 28 10.96 3.31 -5.35
CA VAL A 28 12.12 4.19 -5.29
C VAL A 28 11.69 5.53 -5.79
N CYS A 29 12.10 6.59 -5.10
CA CYS A 29 11.95 7.91 -5.63
C CYS A 29 13.28 8.69 -5.53
N GLU A 30 13.48 9.60 -6.48
CA GLU A 30 14.75 10.31 -6.72
C GLU A 30 14.67 11.82 -6.44
N GLY A 31 13.52 12.32 -5.96
CA GLY A 31 13.20 13.76 -5.98
C GLY A 31 12.69 14.35 -4.66
N ARG A 32 13.51 15.18 -4.02
CA ARG A 32 13.29 15.82 -2.71
C ARG A 32 11.97 16.62 -2.54
N VAL A 33 11.36 17.09 -3.63
CA VAL A 33 10.20 18.02 -3.62
C VAL A 33 8.91 17.36 -4.12
N THR A 34 8.98 16.47 -5.11
CA THR A 34 7.83 15.80 -5.73
C THR A 34 7.46 14.50 -5.01
N GLU A 35 8.41 13.86 -4.34
CA GLU A 35 8.21 12.65 -3.51
C GLU A 35 7.06 12.71 -2.52
N PRO A 36 6.90 13.79 -1.73
CA PRO A 36 5.88 13.81 -0.72
C PRO A 36 4.49 13.83 -1.34
N GLN A 37 4.30 14.39 -2.55
CA GLN A 37 3.01 14.37 -3.26
C GLN A 37 2.60 12.95 -3.68
N TYR A 38 3.53 12.16 -4.22
CA TYR A 38 3.24 10.77 -4.62
C TYR A 38 2.93 9.87 -3.42
N LEU A 39 3.70 9.99 -2.34
CA LEU A 39 3.43 9.23 -1.11
C LEU A 39 2.13 9.72 -0.41
N ARG A 40 1.75 10.99 -0.56
CA ARG A 40 0.45 11.53 -0.06
C ARG A 40 -0.75 10.95 -0.80
N GLY A 41 -0.62 10.60 -2.08
CA GLY A 41 -1.67 9.87 -2.81
C GLY A 41 -2.03 8.53 -2.15
N LEU A 42 -1.07 7.93 -1.42
CA LEU A 42 -1.29 6.73 -0.64
C LEU A 42 -2.14 6.97 0.61
N GLU A 43 -2.01 8.12 1.28
CA GLU A 43 -2.83 8.45 2.46
C GLU A 43 -4.31 8.54 2.09
N ARG A 44 -4.62 9.14 0.94
CA ARG A 44 -5.98 9.13 0.39
C ARG A 44 -6.44 7.72 0.06
N TRP A 45 -5.59 6.92 -0.57
CA TRP A 45 -5.89 5.51 -0.85
C TRP A 45 -6.24 4.75 0.43
N VAL A 46 -5.47 4.93 1.51
CA VAL A 46 -5.75 4.34 2.83
C VAL A 46 -7.13 4.78 3.32
N LEU A 47 -7.45 6.07 3.26
CA LEU A 47 -8.75 6.58 3.70
C LEU A 47 -9.92 5.94 2.94
N LEU A 48 -9.75 5.70 1.63
CA LEU A 48 -10.78 5.08 0.78
C LEU A 48 -11.10 3.64 1.18
N HIS A 49 -10.31 2.97 2.03
CA HIS A 49 -10.69 1.65 2.57
C HIS A 49 -11.84 1.76 3.58
N PHE A 50 -11.95 2.90 4.25
CA PHE A 50 -12.86 3.09 5.37
C PHE A 50 -14.05 3.99 5.05
N ARG A 51 -13.95 4.86 4.03
CA ARG A 51 -14.98 5.85 3.70
C ARG A 51 -14.85 6.41 2.29
N GLU A 52 -15.89 7.12 1.86
CA GLU A 52 -15.88 7.95 0.66
C GLU A 52 -14.92 9.14 0.77
N SER A 53 -14.50 9.66 -0.39
CA SER A 53 -13.61 10.82 -0.48
C SER A 53 -14.22 12.07 0.17
N PRO A 54 -13.50 12.77 1.06
CA PRO A 54 -13.98 14.01 1.68
C PRO A 54 -13.88 15.24 0.76
N GLY A 55 -13.68 15.04 -0.55
CA GLY A 55 -13.40 16.09 -1.51
C GLY A 55 -11.95 16.60 -1.44
N ALA A 56 -11.69 17.73 -2.10
CA ALA A 56 -10.41 18.42 -2.01
C ALA A 56 -10.19 18.90 -0.57
N ARG A 57 -9.14 18.38 0.06
CA ARG A 57 -8.77 18.67 1.45
C ARG A 57 -7.28 18.92 1.56
N HIS A 58 -6.89 19.67 2.59
CA HIS A 58 -5.48 19.82 2.90
C HIS A 58 -4.94 18.49 3.43
N ARG A 59 -3.63 18.27 3.26
CA ARG A 59 -2.95 17.02 3.66
C ARG A 59 -3.18 16.67 5.14
N ASP A 60 -3.10 17.66 6.01
CA ASP A 60 -3.19 17.45 7.45
C ASP A 60 -4.63 17.04 7.86
N ASP A 61 -5.64 17.47 7.11
CA ASP A 61 -7.02 17.02 7.29
C ASP A 61 -7.14 15.53 6.94
N VAL A 62 -6.59 15.11 5.80
CA VAL A 62 -6.62 13.71 5.36
C VAL A 62 -5.87 12.82 6.37
N LEU A 63 -4.72 13.28 6.87
CA LEU A 63 -3.97 12.58 7.91
C LEU A 63 -4.77 12.43 9.20
N GLY A 64 -5.49 13.48 9.64
CA GLY A 64 -6.38 13.40 10.79
C GLY A 64 -7.48 12.36 10.61
N LEU A 65 -8.09 12.32 9.41
CA LEU A 65 -9.12 11.33 9.08
C LEU A 65 -8.57 9.90 9.01
N VAL A 66 -7.34 9.71 8.53
CA VAL A 66 -6.67 8.41 8.55
C VAL A 66 -6.35 7.99 9.99
N ALA A 67 -5.84 8.90 10.82
CA ALA A 67 -5.50 8.63 12.21
C ALA A 67 -6.74 8.26 13.05
N GLU A 68 -7.92 8.79 12.72
CA GLU A 68 -9.20 8.40 13.33
C GLU A 68 -9.51 6.92 13.09
N LYS A 69 -9.22 6.40 11.88
CA LYS A 69 -9.49 5.01 11.50
C LYS A 69 -8.34 4.06 11.85
N LEU A 70 -7.11 4.57 11.88
CA LEU A 70 -5.89 3.85 12.17
C LEU A 70 -5.09 4.59 13.26
N PRO A 71 -5.45 4.39 14.54
CA PRO A 71 -4.69 4.95 15.65
C PRO A 71 -3.22 4.49 15.60
N GLY A 72 -2.29 5.44 15.69
CA GLY A 72 -0.85 5.15 15.58
C GLY A 72 -0.31 5.08 14.15
N TYR A 73 -1.07 5.57 13.16
CA TYR A 73 -0.55 5.74 11.81
C TYR A 73 0.62 6.73 11.76
N HIS A 74 1.83 6.20 11.58
CA HIS A 74 3.07 6.96 11.41
C HIS A 74 3.72 6.63 10.07
N LYS A 75 2.92 6.58 8.99
CA LYS A 75 3.35 6.14 7.64
C LYS A 75 3.86 4.69 7.60
N HIS A 76 3.62 3.94 8.66
CA HIS A 76 3.74 2.50 8.71
C HIS A 76 2.34 1.91 8.65
N LEU A 77 2.15 0.94 7.77
CA LEU A 77 0.85 0.40 7.43
C LEU A 77 0.96 -1.11 7.35
N ARG A 78 0.11 -1.83 8.08
CA ARG A 78 0.03 -3.28 7.97
C ARG A 78 -1.05 -3.59 6.97
N PHE A 79 -0.75 -4.47 6.02
CA PHE A 79 -1.73 -4.87 5.02
C PHE A 79 -2.99 -5.46 5.67
N ASP A 80 -2.85 -6.15 6.80
CA ASP A 80 -3.97 -6.79 7.49
C ASP A 80 -5.01 -5.75 7.99
N ASP A 81 -4.58 -4.51 8.27
CA ASP A 81 -5.46 -3.42 8.69
C ASP A 81 -6.32 -2.88 7.53
N LEU A 82 -5.93 -3.19 6.29
CA LEU A 82 -6.59 -2.73 5.07
C LEU A 82 -7.24 -3.83 4.25
N ALA A 83 -6.88 -5.10 4.50
CA ALA A 83 -7.20 -6.21 3.62
C ALA A 83 -8.71 -6.33 3.32
N SER A 84 -9.57 -6.06 4.30
CA SER A 84 -11.02 -6.12 4.15
C SER A 84 -11.61 -4.96 3.32
N GLY A 85 -10.93 -3.81 3.28
CA GLY A 85 -11.42 -2.60 2.62
C GLY A 85 -10.89 -2.41 1.20
N VAL A 86 -10.13 -3.35 0.64
CA VAL A 86 -9.47 -3.18 -0.67
C VAL A 86 -10.50 -3.04 -1.80
N GLU A 87 -11.49 -3.91 -1.88
CA GLU A 87 -12.53 -3.85 -2.93
C GLU A 87 -13.31 -2.55 -2.87
N ASP A 88 -13.60 -2.09 -1.65
CA ASP A 88 -14.22 -0.82 -1.35
C ASP A 88 -13.37 0.36 -1.82
N ALA A 89 -12.07 0.35 -1.51
CA ALA A 89 -11.13 1.38 -1.94
C ALA A 89 -11.00 1.43 -3.47
N GLU A 90 -10.92 0.28 -4.14
CA GLU A 90 -10.87 0.17 -5.60
C GLU A 90 -12.11 0.77 -6.24
N ARG A 91 -13.30 0.38 -5.77
CA ARG A 91 -14.58 0.92 -6.26
C ARG A 91 -14.65 2.44 -6.11
N ARG A 92 -14.31 2.97 -4.93
CA ARG A 92 -14.37 4.41 -4.64
C ARG A 92 -13.36 5.20 -5.47
N ALA A 93 -12.13 4.71 -5.59
CA ALA A 93 -11.11 5.36 -6.40
C ALA A 93 -11.46 5.39 -7.89
N ARG A 94 -12.05 4.31 -8.41
CA ARG A 94 -12.56 4.26 -9.78
C ARG A 94 -13.65 5.29 -10.02
N ALA A 95 -14.62 5.39 -9.10
CA ALA A 95 -15.69 6.38 -9.20
C ALA A 95 -15.15 7.82 -9.26
N LEU A 96 -14.15 8.15 -8.42
CA LEU A 96 -13.50 9.46 -8.45
C LEU A 96 -12.79 9.74 -9.79
N GLN A 97 -12.12 8.74 -10.36
CA GLN A 97 -11.49 8.89 -11.66
C GLN A 97 -12.53 9.10 -12.77
N THR A 98 -13.60 8.30 -12.78
CA THR A 98 -14.68 8.44 -13.76
C THR A 98 -15.31 9.82 -13.70
N GLN A 99 -15.62 10.33 -12.50
CA GLN A 99 -16.15 11.67 -12.34
C GLN A 99 -15.18 12.74 -12.86
N ALA A 100 -13.89 12.61 -12.55
CA ALA A 100 -12.87 13.55 -13.02
C ALA A 100 -12.73 13.53 -14.56
N ASP A 101 -12.82 12.34 -15.17
CA ASP A 101 -12.77 12.18 -16.63
C ASP A 101 -14.02 12.77 -17.31
N GLU A 102 -15.20 12.58 -16.74
CA GLU A 102 -16.48 13.16 -17.22
C GLU A 102 -16.49 14.69 -17.16
N GLU A 103 -15.88 15.27 -16.13
CA GLU A 103 -15.72 16.72 -15.96
C GLU A 103 -14.59 17.29 -16.85
N GLY A 104 -13.87 16.46 -17.61
CA GLY A 104 -12.75 16.88 -18.46
C GLY A 104 -11.48 17.25 -17.70
N GLU A 105 -11.39 16.90 -16.41
CA GLU A 105 -10.26 17.18 -15.52
C GLU A 105 -9.62 15.87 -15.01
N PRO A 106 -9.01 15.03 -15.87
CA PRO A 106 -8.53 13.68 -15.48
C PRO A 106 -7.47 13.67 -14.37
N ASN A 107 -6.80 14.81 -14.13
CA ASN A 107 -5.79 15.00 -13.08
C ASN A 107 -6.32 15.79 -11.87
N ARG A 108 -7.65 15.93 -11.74
CA ARG A 108 -8.29 16.67 -10.65
C ARG A 108 -7.98 16.04 -9.31
N ASN A 109 -7.64 16.88 -8.33
CA ASN A 109 -7.65 16.48 -6.94
C ASN A 109 -9.11 16.52 -6.45
N PRO A 110 -9.72 15.42 -5.94
CA PRO A 110 -9.07 14.22 -5.41
C PRO A 110 -9.25 12.92 -6.24
N THR A 111 -8.27 12.56 -7.07
CA THR A 111 -8.12 11.19 -7.62
C THR A 111 -6.91 10.45 -7.02
N THR A 112 -6.84 9.13 -7.22
CA THR A 112 -5.65 8.31 -6.92
C THR A 112 -5.53 7.16 -7.90
N GLY A 113 -4.35 6.96 -8.49
CA GLY A 113 -4.09 5.87 -9.44
C GLY A 113 -3.78 4.50 -8.81
N VAL A 114 -3.76 4.41 -7.48
CA VAL A 114 -3.31 3.21 -6.76
C VAL A 114 -4.21 1.99 -7.05
N TYR A 115 -5.50 2.18 -7.31
CA TYR A 115 -6.41 1.08 -7.66
C TYR A 115 -5.96 0.31 -8.91
N ARG A 116 -5.36 0.99 -9.90
CA ARG A 116 -4.84 0.33 -11.11
C ARG A 116 -3.71 -0.64 -10.76
N LEU A 117 -2.88 -0.27 -9.79
CA LEU A 117 -1.79 -1.12 -9.30
C LEU A 117 -2.35 -2.33 -8.53
N THR A 118 -3.28 -2.12 -7.60
CA THR A 118 -3.85 -3.22 -6.81
C THR A 118 -4.61 -4.22 -7.68
N GLU A 119 -5.39 -3.74 -8.65
CA GLU A 119 -6.07 -4.59 -9.63
C GLU A 119 -5.08 -5.40 -10.47
N SER A 120 -3.98 -4.79 -10.92
CA SER A 120 -2.95 -5.50 -11.69
C SER A 120 -2.28 -6.62 -10.89
N ILE A 121 -2.13 -6.44 -9.57
CA ILE A 121 -1.58 -7.43 -8.66
C ILE A 121 -2.59 -8.55 -8.44
N GLY A 122 -3.87 -8.22 -8.25
CA GLY A 122 -4.98 -9.17 -8.11
C GLY A 122 -5.14 -10.06 -9.34
N ARG A 123 -5.12 -9.48 -10.55
CA ARG A 123 -5.20 -10.24 -11.81
C ARG A 123 -4.07 -11.26 -11.97
N LYS A 124 -2.85 -10.94 -11.51
CA LYS A 124 -1.69 -11.86 -11.52
C LYS A 124 -1.73 -12.97 -10.47
N ARG A 125 -2.82 -13.12 -9.70
CA ARG A 125 -3.04 -14.23 -8.74
C ARG A 125 -3.97 -15.33 -9.28
N GLY A 126 -4.70 -15.07 -10.36
CA GLY A 126 -5.68 -16.01 -10.94
C GLY A 126 -5.19 -16.77 -12.18
N GLY A 127 -3.87 -16.88 -12.39
CA GLY A 127 -3.25 -17.62 -13.49
C GLY A 127 -2.20 -18.59 -12.98
#